data_AF-A0A839I869-F1
#
_entry.id   AF-A0A839I869-F1
#
_cell.length_a   1.000
_cell.length_b   1.000
_cell.length_c   1.000
_cell.angle_alpha   90.00
_cell.angle_beta   90.00
_cell.angle_gamma   90.00
#
_symmetry.space_group_name_H-M   'P 1'
#
loop_
_entity.id
_entity.type
_entity.pdbx_description
1 polymer ?
#
loop_
_entity_poly.entity_id
_entity_poly.type
_entity_poly.pdbx_seq_one_letter_code
_entity_poly.pdbx_strand_id
1 'polypeptide(L)' 'SITLSKALSQQCRVEIITPHPTAKQMAYAMSLPQDAAPDNALGQLFTQRAVVHCKVDMNPKGEVSE' A
#
# COMPACT_ATOMS: atom_id res chain seq x y z
N SER A 1 7.19 -10.06 -3.52
CA SER A 1 5.96 -10.40 -2.77
C SER A 1 6.17 -10.06 -1.31
N ILE A 2 5.12 -9.74 -0.57
CA ILE A 2 5.18 -9.50 0.88
C ILE A 2 4.91 -10.82 1.59
N THR A 3 5.78 -11.20 2.53
CA THR A 3 5.63 -12.40 3.34
C THR A 3 5.53 -11.99 4.80
N LEU A 4 4.45 -12.40 5.47
CA LEU A 4 4.26 -12.17 6.90
C LEU A 4 4.95 -13.28 7.70
N SER A 5 5.39 -12.97 8.93
CA SER A 5 5.82 -13.99 9.89
C SER A 5 4.66 -14.94 10.19
N LYS A 6 4.97 -16.15 10.68
CA LYS A 6 3.97 -17.17 10.98
C LYS A 6 2.91 -16.69 11.99
N ALA A 7 3.32 -15.97 13.02
CA ALA A 7 2.37 -15.43 14.01
C ALA A 7 1.43 -14.40 13.38
N LEU A 8 1.97 -13.52 12.54
CA LEU A 8 1.21 -12.43 11.94
C LEU A 8 0.28 -12.93 10.81
N SER A 9 0.68 -13.95 10.04
CA SER A 9 -0.16 -14.52 8.98
C SER A 9 -1.40 -15.25 9.49
N GLN A 10 -1.43 -15.64 10.78
CA GLN A 10 -2.62 -16.23 11.42
C GLN A 10 -3.69 -15.17 11.75
N GLN A 11 -3.27 -13.92 11.93
CA GLN A 11 -4.11 -12.82 12.37
C GLN A 11 -4.37 -11.79 11.28
N CYS A 12 -3.46 -11.68 10.31
CA CYS A 12 -3.48 -10.67 9.28
C CYS A 12 -3.30 -11.26 7.88
N ARG A 13 -3.86 -10.57 6.89
CA ARG A 13 -3.61 -10.78 5.46
C ARG A 13 -3.15 -9.48 4.82
N VAL A 14 -2.35 -9.59 3.76
CA VAL A 14 -1.92 -8.45 2.95
C VAL A 14 -2.58 -8.52 1.59
N GLU A 15 -3.23 -7.43 1.19
CA GLU A 15 -3.69 -7.20 -0.17
C GLU A 15 -2.71 -6.23 -0.84
N ILE A 16 -2.14 -6.65 -1.97
CA ILE A 16 -1.27 -5.80 -2.78
C ILE A 16 -2.12 -5.19 -3.90
N ILE A 17 -2.23 -3.87 -3.90
CA ILE A 17 -2.97 -3.09 -4.90
C ILE A 17 -1.94 -2.48 -5.86
N THR A 18 -1.94 -3.01 -7.09
CA THR A 18 -1.11 -2.52 -8.18
C THR A 18 -1.60 -1.13 -8.64
N PRO A 19 -0.69 -0.19 -8.98
CA PRO A 19 -1.08 1.09 -9.55
C PRO A 19 -1.70 0.89 -10.94
N HIS A 20 -2.72 1.68 -11.26
CA HIS A 20 -3.39 1.67 -12.56
C HIS A 20 -3.51 3.10 -13.11
N PRO A 21 -2.39 3.74 -13.49
CA PRO A 21 -2.42 5.05 -14.10
C PRO A 21 -3.13 5.00 -15.46
N THR A 22 -3.84 6.06 -15.80
CA THR A 22 -4.45 6.23 -17.13
C THR A 22 -3.39 6.48 -18.19
N ALA A 23 -3.71 6.24 -19.47
CA ALA A 23 -2.82 6.55 -20.59
C ALA A 23 -2.39 8.03 -20.62
N LYS A 24 -3.28 8.95 -20.22
CA LYS A 24 -2.96 10.39 -20.12
C LYS A 24 -1.94 10.66 -19.02
N GLN A 25 -2.09 10.03 -17.85
CA GLN A 25 -1.14 10.18 -16.73
C GLN A 25 0.22 9.58 -17.07
N MET A 26 0.24 8.42 -17.73
CA MET A 26 1.45 7.80 -18.30
C MET A 26 2.17 8.76 -19.25
N ALA A 27 1.46 9.29 -20.25
CA ALA A 27 2.03 10.19 -21.24
C ALA A 27 2.59 11.48 -20.59
N TYR A 28 1.86 12.04 -19.63
CA TYR A 28 2.33 13.20 -18.87
C TYR A 28 3.62 12.89 -18.10
N ALA A 29 3.66 11.78 -17.34
CA ALA A 29 4.86 11.39 -16.59
C ALA A 29 6.08 11.19 -17.50
N MET A 30 5.90 10.58 -18.68
CA MET A 30 6.98 10.39 -19.67
C MET A 30 7.42 11.69 -20.35
N SER A 31 6.58 12.73 -20.36
CA SER A 31 6.92 14.03 -20.94
C SER A 31 7.76 14.93 -20.04
N LEU A 32 7.88 14.58 -18.76
CA LEU A 32 8.64 15.38 -17.80
C LEU A 32 10.15 15.29 -18.09
N PRO A 33 10.87 16.43 -18.02
CA PRO A 33 12.33 16.44 -18.01
C PRO A 33 12.91 15.63 -16.84
N GLN A 34 14.14 15.14 -16.97
CA GLN A 34 14.81 14.39 -15.91
C GLN A 34 15.07 15.20 -14.64
N ASP A 35 15.17 16.53 -14.76
CA ASP A 35 15.40 17.49 -13.68
C ASP A 35 14.11 18.18 -13.21
N ALA A 36 12.94 17.67 -13.61
CA ALA A 36 11.66 18.16 -13.12
C ALA A 36 11.61 18.09 -11.58
N ALA A 37 11.01 19.10 -10.96
CA ALA A 37 10.81 19.11 -9.53
C ALA A 37 9.96 17.90 -9.08
N PRO A 38 10.22 17.32 -7.90
CA PRO A 38 9.42 16.20 -7.40
C PRO A 38 7.94 16.55 -7.26
N ASP A 39 7.07 15.66 -7.73
CA ASP A 39 5.61 15.77 -7.57
C ASP A 39 5.08 14.50 -6.90
N ASN A 40 4.74 14.62 -5.62
CA ASN A 40 4.20 13.53 -4.81
C ASN A 40 2.80 13.11 -5.26
N ALA A 41 1.99 14.03 -5.79
CA ALA A 41 0.65 13.71 -6.27
C ALA A 41 0.73 12.87 -7.55
N LEU A 42 1.67 13.20 -8.45
CA LEU A 42 1.96 12.37 -9.62
C LEU A 42 2.52 11.01 -9.20
N GLY A 43 3.51 10.98 -8.30
CA GLY A 43 4.14 9.73 -7.84
C GLY A 43 3.15 8.73 -7.22
N GLN A 44 2.13 9.21 -6.50
CA GLN A 44 1.08 8.36 -5.93
C GLN A 44 0.32 7.53 -6.98
N LEU A 45 0.16 8.04 -8.20
CA LEU A 45 -0.53 7.34 -9.28
C LEU A 45 0.21 6.09 -9.77
N PHE A 46 1.53 6.03 -9.52
CA PHE A 46 2.43 4.96 -9.94
C PHE A 46 2.93 4.12 -8.76
N THR A 47 2.49 4.41 -7.54
CA THR A 47 2.95 3.73 -6.33
C THR A 47 2.10 2.50 -6.05
N GLN A 48 2.75 1.35 -5.85
CA GLN A 48 2.08 0.15 -5.34
C GLN A 48 1.72 0.31 -3.87
N ARG A 49 0.51 -0.12 -3.51
CA ARG A 49 0.02 -0.05 -2.14
C ARG A 49 -0.15 -1.44 -1.57
N ALA A 50 0.07 -1.57 -0.26
CA ALA A 50 -0.28 -2.74 0.51
C ALA A 50 -1.33 -2.36 1.55
N VAL A 51 -2.44 -3.07 1.59
CA VAL A 51 -3.44 -2.95 2.65
C VAL A 51 -3.33 -4.16 3.55
N VAL A 52 -3.07 -3.93 4.83
CA VAL A 52 -2.95 -4.99 5.83
C VAL A 52 -4.26 -5.05 6.60
N HIS A 53 -4.94 -6.19 6.47
CA HIS A 53 -6.17 -6.46 7.22
C HIS A 53 -5.84 -7.40 8.37
N CYS A 54 -5.93 -6.92 9.61
CA CYS A 54 -5.75 -7.71 10.81
C CYS A 54 -7.08 -7.91 11.53
N LYS A 55 -7.21 -9.05 12.22
CA LYS A 55 -8.30 -9.25 13.19
C LYS A 55 -8.09 -8.28 14.36
N VAL A 56 -9.18 -7.73 14.87
CA VAL A 56 -9.16 -7.05 16.16
C VAL A 56 -9.03 -8.14 17.21
N ASP A 57 -8.05 -8.06 18.11
CA ASP A 57 -7.96 -8.97 19.26
C ASP A 57 -9.17 -8.73 20.16
N MET A 58 -10.27 -9.41 19.88
CA MET A 58 -11.44 -9.44 20.75
C MET A 58 -11.18 -10.48 21.82
N ASN A 59 -10.45 -10.08 22.86
CA ASN A 59 -10.62 -10.71 24.17
C ASN A 59 -12.12 -10.51 24.55
N PRO A 60 -12.90 -11.55 24.90
CA PRO A 60 -14.32 -11.40 25.27
C PRO A 60 -14.57 -10.50 26.50
N LYS A 61 -13.51 -9.89 27.06
CA LYS A 61 -13.52 -8.89 28.13
C LYS A 61 -13.03 -7.48 27.74
N GLY A 62 -12.60 -7.23 26.50
CA GLY A 62 -12.22 -5.87 26.08
C GLY A 62 -10.97 -5.30 26.76
N GLU A 63 -10.05 -6.13 27.27
CA GLU A 63 -8.73 -5.68 27.72
C GLU A 63 -7.68 -5.92 26.65
N VAL A 64 -6.97 -4.84 26.29
CA VAL A 64 -5.75 -4.87 25.49
C VAL A 64 -4.66 -5.48 26.36
N SER A 65 -4.11 -6.61 25.92
CA SER A 65 -2.97 -7.24 26.59
C SER A 65 -1.72 -6.38 26.36
N GLU A 66 -1.11 -5.93 27.45
CA GLU A 66 0.14 -5.16 27.53
C GLU A 66 1.38 -6.00 27.19
#